data_AF-A0A816I9Z7-F1
#
_entry.id   AF-A0A816I9Z7-F1
#
_cell.length_a   1.000
_cell.length_b   1.000
_cell.length_c   1.000
_cell.angle_alpha   90.00
_cell.angle_beta   90.00
_cell.angle_gamma   90.00
#
_symmetry.space_group_name_H-M   'P 1'
#
loop_
_entity.id
_entity.type
_entity.pdbx_description
1 polymer ?
#
loop_
_entity_poly.entity_id
_entity_poly.type
_entity_poly.pdbx_seq_one_letter_code
_entity_poly.pdbx_strand_id
1 'polypeptide(L)'
;MSMGSDSTWVGKKPIRRIGGFSDALSIASDLGYAVAPPPSQEELQSLASSNGEKGDDLIRVLRELSAVQRKIADFQVELQGRKDDKNVAHLTHVSEMQKKIETLSRITQILKDVIQNKDRIIARLQQPYSLDCIPVEAEYQKQFSELLMKAASDYGALTASVSDFQWSQNFKEPPSVWGEMLRPIPVALASCTRFFEAMTAMRESFATLQDLRVGNSAASLPTTPGSSETPHRDSDCVTPPQGRTDLSFDDLAVQATRRQIPDQNEAEGEEDGNGNENAQLDRRLSWPPSVKKSGV
;
A
#
# COMPACT_ATOMS: atom_id res chain seq x y z
N MET A 1 10.12 19.98 99.64
CA MET A 1 10.40 20.77 98.41
C MET A 1 9.05 21.32 97.97
N SER A 2 8.64 22.59 98.14
CA SER A 2 9.30 23.91 97.91
C SER A 2 9.89 23.97 96.49
N MET A 3 9.49 24.81 95.53
CA MET A 3 8.52 25.91 95.37
C MET A 3 7.91 25.78 93.94
N GLY A 4 6.68 26.18 93.62
CA GLY A 4 6.17 27.57 93.56
C GLY A 4 6.60 28.21 92.23
N SER A 5 5.75 28.18 91.18
CA SER A 5 4.81 29.27 90.78
C SER A 5 5.56 30.44 90.12
N ASP A 6 5.12 31.20 89.11
CA ASP A 6 3.89 31.39 88.37
C ASP A 6 4.26 32.09 87.05
N SER A 7 3.53 31.87 85.97
CA SER A 7 2.87 32.98 85.26
C SER A 7 2.03 32.47 84.09
N THR A 8 0.79 32.12 84.42
CA THR A 8 -0.39 32.73 83.80
C THR A 8 -0.31 33.03 82.29
N TRP A 9 -0.52 31.99 81.49
CA TRP A 9 -1.15 32.12 80.17
C TRP A 9 -2.61 32.56 80.36
N VAL A 10 -2.81 33.82 80.77
CA VAL A 10 -4.14 34.43 80.83
C VAL A 10 -4.62 34.61 79.40
N GLY A 11 -5.72 33.93 79.10
CA GLY A 11 -6.35 33.90 77.81
C GLY A 11 -6.52 35.30 77.21
N LYS A 12 -5.89 35.50 76.05
CA LYS A 12 -6.40 36.42 75.05
C LYS A 12 -6.96 35.56 73.93
N LYS A 13 -8.24 35.76 73.65
CA LYS A 13 -8.99 35.19 72.51
C LYS A 13 -8.09 35.20 71.26
N PRO A 14 -8.12 34.18 70.40
CA PRO A 14 -7.39 34.26 69.14
C PRO A 14 -7.96 35.46 68.35
N ILE A 15 -7.23 36.57 68.39
CA ILE A 15 -7.47 37.70 67.51
C ILE A 15 -7.20 37.16 66.13
N ARG A 16 -8.24 37.26 65.29
CA ARG A 16 -8.30 36.75 63.91
C ARG A 16 -6.92 36.84 63.28
N ARG A 17 -6.37 35.68 62.86
CA ARG A 17 -5.17 35.61 62.02
C ARG A 17 -5.41 36.44 60.76
N ILE A 18 -4.99 37.69 60.80
CA ILE A 18 -4.79 38.52 59.61
C ILE A 18 -3.42 38.10 59.11
N GLY A 19 -3.41 37.05 58.29
CA GLY A 19 -2.18 36.55 57.68
C GLY A 19 -1.49 37.66 56.89
N GLY A 20 -0.16 37.75 57.02
CA GLY A 20 0.67 38.73 56.32
C GLY A 20 1.73 39.38 57.22
N PHE A 21 2.34 40.46 56.74
CA PHE A 21 3.41 41.21 57.40
C PHE A 21 3.04 41.70 58.82
N SER A 22 1.75 41.87 59.12
CA SER A 22 1.25 42.25 60.46
C SER A 22 1.53 41.19 61.54
N ASP A 23 1.61 39.91 61.17
CA ASP A 23 1.95 38.82 62.10
C ASP A 23 3.45 38.84 62.40
N ALA A 24 4.27 39.05 61.37
CA ALA A 24 5.72 39.23 61.52
C ALA A 24 6.08 40.46 62.37
N LEU A 25 5.36 41.57 62.20
CA LEU A 25 5.53 42.78 63.03
C LEU A 25 5.05 42.57 64.47
N SER A 26 3.96 41.82 64.70
CA SER A 26 3.50 41.46 66.04
C SER A 26 4.54 40.59 66.76
N ILE A 27 5.10 39.60 66.06
CA ILE A 27 6.17 38.75 66.61
C ILE A 27 7.44 39.56 66.89
N ALA A 28 7.82 40.48 66.00
CA ALA A 28 8.99 41.35 66.21
C ALA A 28 8.81 42.28 67.43
N SER A 29 7.61 42.82 67.63
CA SER A 29 7.23 43.57 68.83
C SER A 29 7.31 42.71 70.09
N ASP A 30 6.79 41.48 70.05
CA ASP A 30 6.85 40.53 71.17
C ASP A 30 8.29 40.10 71.51
N LEU A 31 9.19 40.12 70.52
CA LEU A 31 10.63 39.89 70.68
C LEU A 31 11.42 41.15 71.11
N GLY A 32 10.73 42.26 71.36
CA GLY A 32 11.31 43.49 71.91
C GLY A 32 11.94 44.42 70.87
N TYR A 33 11.73 44.19 69.57
CA TYR A 33 12.15 45.13 68.53
C TYR A 33 11.18 46.32 68.46
N ALA A 34 11.72 47.54 68.40
CA ALA A 34 10.93 48.75 68.26
C ALA A 34 10.26 48.79 66.88
N VAL A 35 9.00 48.38 66.82
CA VAL A 35 8.16 48.50 65.63
C VAL A 35 7.60 49.92 65.58
N ALA A 36 7.91 50.65 64.51
CA ALA A 36 7.39 51.99 64.32
C ALA A 36 5.84 51.97 64.33
N PRO A 37 5.19 52.93 65.01
CA PRO A 37 3.74 53.03 65.00
C PRO A 37 3.24 53.16 63.55
N PRO A 38 2.04 52.64 63.23
CA PRO A 38 1.48 52.77 61.89
C PRO A 38 1.45 54.25 61.51
N PRO A 39 1.87 54.62 60.29
CA PRO A 39 1.97 56.02 59.87
C PRO A 39 0.61 56.70 60.04
N SER A 40 0.65 57.93 60.54
CA SER A 40 -0.57 58.72 60.72
C SER A 40 -1.23 58.98 59.37
N GLN A 41 -2.57 59.10 59.35
CA GLN A 41 -3.35 59.25 58.12
C GLN A 41 -2.91 60.46 57.26
N GLU A 42 -2.29 61.47 57.89
CA GLU A 42 -1.75 62.68 57.26
C GLU A 42 -0.39 62.44 56.57
N GLU A 43 0.46 61.57 57.11
CA GLU A 43 1.71 61.13 56.46
C GLU A 43 1.43 60.25 55.23
N LEU A 44 0.38 59.44 55.27
CA LEU A 44 -0.09 58.68 54.10
C LEU A 44 -0.66 59.58 52.99
N GLN A 45 -1.33 60.68 53.35
CA GLN A 45 -1.88 61.64 52.39
C GLN A 45 -0.81 62.53 51.73
N SER A 46 0.24 62.89 52.46
CA SER A 46 1.38 63.66 51.90
C SER A 46 2.26 62.82 50.96
N LEU A 47 2.42 61.53 51.24
CA LEU A 47 3.06 60.57 50.34
C LEU A 47 2.21 60.27 49.09
N ALA A 48 0.88 60.26 49.22
CA ALA A 48 -0.03 60.07 48.08
C ALA A 48 -0.03 61.26 47.11
N SER A 49 0.24 62.48 47.60
CA SER A 49 0.15 63.71 46.79
C SER A 49 1.44 64.06 46.03
N SER A 50 2.60 63.53 46.44
CA SER A 50 3.91 63.79 45.79
C SER A 50 4.42 62.65 44.91
N ASN A 51 3.80 61.47 44.97
CA ASN A 51 4.24 60.25 44.26
C ASN A 51 3.27 59.77 43.17
N GLY A 52 2.35 60.60 42.66
CA GLY A 52 1.33 60.20 41.68
C GLY A 52 1.87 59.36 40.52
N GLU A 53 2.98 59.78 39.89
CA GLU A 53 3.62 59.01 38.80
C GLU A 53 4.22 57.68 39.26
N LYS A 54 4.88 57.63 40.44
CA LYS A 54 5.44 56.38 41.00
C LYS A 54 4.36 55.38 41.42
N GLY A 55 3.22 55.88 41.90
CA GLY A 55 2.05 55.06 42.26
C GLY A 55 1.40 54.44 41.03
N ASP A 56 1.21 55.22 39.97
CA ASP A 56 0.64 54.74 38.71
C ASP A 56 1.57 53.74 38.00
N ASP A 57 2.88 53.98 38.01
CA ASP A 57 3.88 53.03 37.51
C ASP A 57 3.84 51.70 38.28
N LEU A 58 3.71 51.74 39.61
CA LEU A 58 3.57 50.54 40.44
C LEU A 58 2.27 49.79 40.12
N ILE A 59 1.15 50.48 39.97
CA ILE A 59 -0.13 49.88 39.60
C ILE A 59 -0.03 49.22 38.21
N ARG A 60 0.65 49.86 37.26
CA ARG A 60 0.91 49.29 35.92
C ARG A 60 1.72 48.00 36.03
N VAL A 61 2.83 48.01 36.76
CA VAL A 61 3.67 46.82 36.97
C VAL A 61 2.91 45.69 37.65
N LEU A 62 2.07 45.98 38.65
CA LEU A 62 1.25 44.97 39.32
C LEU A 62 0.19 44.35 38.39
N ARG A 63 -0.40 45.15 37.50
CA ARG A 63 -1.33 44.65 36.46
C ARG A 63 -0.61 43.78 35.45
N GLU A 64 0.58 44.18 35.01
CA GLU A 64 1.43 43.39 34.11
C GLU A 64 1.87 42.08 34.77
N LEU A 65 2.32 42.12 36.02
CA LEU A 65 2.67 40.94 36.81
C LEU A 65 1.46 39.99 36.92
N SER A 66 0.28 40.51 37.22
CA SER A 66 -0.95 39.72 37.29
C SER A 66 -1.31 39.12 35.93
N ALA A 67 -1.08 39.83 34.82
CA ALA A 67 -1.28 39.32 33.47
C ALA A 67 -0.28 38.21 33.12
N VAL A 68 0.99 38.37 33.50
CA VAL A 68 2.03 37.34 33.34
C VAL A 68 1.71 36.12 34.19
N GLN A 69 1.27 36.30 35.43
CA GLN A 69 0.91 35.21 36.33
C GLN A 69 -0.27 34.39 35.78
N ARG A 70 -1.26 35.06 35.16
CA ARG A 70 -2.35 34.39 34.44
C ARG A 70 -1.84 33.60 33.23
N LYS A 71 -0.99 34.20 32.39
CA LYS A 71 -0.38 33.51 31.25
C LYS A 71 0.45 32.29 31.68
N ILE A 72 1.16 32.36 32.81
CA ILE A 72 1.91 31.23 33.36
C ILE A 72 0.96 30.09 33.74
N ALA A 73 -0.17 30.40 34.38
CA ALA A 73 -1.17 29.39 34.71
C ALA A 73 -1.79 28.76 33.45
N ASP A 74 -2.10 29.57 32.43
CA ASP A 74 -2.63 29.08 31.15
C ASP A 74 -1.62 28.12 30.48
N PHE A 75 -0.34 28.50 30.43
CA PHE A 75 0.71 27.64 29.89
C PHE A 75 0.91 26.34 30.70
N GLN A 76 0.78 26.39 32.04
CA GLN A 76 0.86 25.18 32.87
C GLN A 76 -0.27 24.20 32.54
N VAL A 77 -1.49 24.71 32.32
CA VAL A 77 -2.63 23.89 31.93
C VAL A 77 -2.43 23.31 30.53
N GLU A 78 -1.96 24.10 29.56
CA GLU A 78 -1.70 23.60 28.20
C GLU A 78 -0.60 22.53 28.18
N LEU A 79 0.49 22.74 28.93
CA LEU A 79 1.61 21.82 29.02
C LEU A 79 1.16 20.50 29.67
N GLN A 80 0.35 20.57 30.73
CA GLN A 80 -0.24 19.39 31.35
C GLN A 80 -1.21 18.68 30.39
N GLY A 81 -2.05 19.41 29.66
CA GLY A 81 -2.93 18.84 28.65
C GLY A 81 -2.19 18.12 27.53
N ARG A 82 -1.09 18.69 27.02
CA ARG A 82 -0.22 18.05 26.02
C ARG A 82 0.48 16.80 26.57
N LYS A 83 0.88 16.83 27.84
CA LYS A 83 1.49 15.67 28.51
C LYS A 83 0.48 14.53 28.64
N ASP A 84 -0.75 14.84 29.04
CA ASP A 84 -1.81 13.85 29.20
C ASP A 84 -2.28 13.31 27.84
N ASP A 85 -2.42 14.15 26.82
CA ASP A 85 -2.70 13.72 25.44
C ASP A 85 -1.64 12.74 24.94
N LYS A 86 -0.34 13.06 25.11
CA LYS A 86 0.74 12.14 24.74
C LYS A 86 0.66 10.80 25.49
N ASN A 87 0.26 10.80 26.76
CA ASN A 87 0.11 9.58 27.54
C ASN A 87 -1.02 8.69 27.00
N VAL A 88 -2.13 9.28 26.55
CA VAL A 88 -3.29 8.52 26.03
C VAL A 88 -3.30 8.37 24.50
N ALA A 89 -2.35 9.00 23.80
CA ALA A 89 -2.36 9.09 22.33
C ALA A 89 -2.43 7.74 21.63
N HIS A 90 -1.76 6.72 22.17
CA HIS A 90 -1.76 5.36 21.66
C HIS A 90 -3.14 4.66 21.68
N LEU A 91 -4.12 5.23 22.39
CA LEU A 91 -5.51 4.77 22.51
C LEU A 91 -6.51 5.77 21.90
N THR A 92 -6.18 7.06 21.87
CA THR A 92 -7.11 8.12 21.42
C THR A 92 -6.84 8.58 19.99
N HIS A 93 -5.60 8.52 19.51
CA HIS A 93 -5.27 8.96 18.15
C HIS A 93 -5.67 7.88 17.15
N VAL A 94 -6.51 8.27 16.20
CA VAL A 94 -7.02 7.38 15.13
C VAL A 94 -5.87 6.77 14.33
N SER A 95 -4.77 7.51 14.12
CA SER A 95 -3.58 7.00 13.42
C SER A 95 -2.91 5.83 14.14
N GLU A 96 -2.82 5.87 15.47
CA GLU A 96 -2.25 4.78 16.27
C GLU A 96 -3.19 3.56 16.30
N MET A 97 -4.50 3.79 16.41
CA MET A 97 -5.50 2.72 16.30
C MET A 97 -5.47 2.06 14.92
N GLN A 98 -5.34 2.85 13.85
CA GLN A 98 -5.26 2.35 12.48
C GLN A 98 -4.02 1.46 12.27
N LYS A 99 -2.85 1.87 12.75
CA LYS A 99 -1.64 1.03 12.72
C LYS A 99 -1.84 -0.31 13.44
N LYS A 100 -2.55 -0.30 14.57
CA LYS A 100 -2.89 -1.53 15.32
C LYS A 100 -3.84 -2.42 14.52
N ILE A 101 -4.86 -1.86 13.88
CA ILE A 101 -5.80 -2.58 13.00
C ILE A 101 -5.05 -3.22 11.84
N GLU A 102 -4.16 -2.49 11.16
CA GLU A 102 -3.35 -3.01 10.05
C GLU A 102 -2.43 -4.15 10.49
N THR A 103 -1.79 -3.99 11.65
CA THR A 103 -0.90 -5.03 12.21
C THR A 103 -1.69 -6.28 12.58
N LEU A 104 -2.84 -6.11 13.23
CA LEU A 104 -3.74 -7.23 13.56
C LEU A 104 -4.24 -7.90 12.28
N SER A 105 -4.69 -7.14 11.28
CA SER A 105 -5.13 -7.67 10.00
C SER A 105 -4.04 -8.50 9.30
N ARG A 106 -2.80 -7.99 9.27
CA ARG A 106 -1.65 -8.73 8.73
C ARG A 106 -1.42 -10.05 9.46
N ILE A 107 -1.41 -10.02 10.80
CA ILE A 107 -1.21 -11.23 11.62
C ILE A 107 -2.36 -12.22 11.42
N THR A 108 -3.60 -11.73 11.39
CA THR A 108 -4.79 -12.55 11.13
C THR A 108 -4.70 -13.22 9.76
N GLN A 109 -4.25 -12.50 8.72
CA GLN A 109 -4.08 -13.08 7.39
C GLN A 109 -3.03 -14.19 7.40
N ILE A 110 -1.85 -13.94 7.98
CA ILE A 110 -0.78 -14.95 8.10
C ILE A 110 -1.29 -16.19 8.85
N LEU A 111 -2.00 -16.00 9.97
CA LEU A 111 -2.52 -17.10 10.76
C LEU A 111 -3.58 -17.90 9.98
N LYS A 112 -4.45 -17.20 9.24
CA LYS A 112 -5.44 -17.82 8.36
C LYS A 112 -4.75 -18.68 7.28
N ASP A 113 -3.69 -18.16 6.66
CA ASP A 113 -2.93 -18.88 5.65
C ASP A 113 -2.28 -20.14 6.24
N VAL A 114 -1.70 -20.05 7.44
CA VAL A 114 -1.13 -21.21 8.15
C VAL A 114 -2.20 -22.25 8.47
N ILE A 115 -3.38 -21.83 8.96
CA ILE A 115 -4.49 -22.73 9.28
C ILE A 115 -5.01 -23.43 8.01
N GLN A 116 -5.21 -22.67 6.93
CA GLN A 116 -5.67 -23.23 5.65
C GLN A 116 -4.67 -24.22 5.06
N ASN A 117 -3.37 -24.01 5.27
CA ASN A 117 -2.31 -24.89 4.76
C ASN A 117 -1.84 -25.95 5.77
N LYS A 118 -2.49 -26.10 6.93
CA LYS A 118 -1.98 -26.94 8.04
C LYS A 118 -1.67 -28.37 7.61
N ASP A 119 -2.56 -29.00 6.84
CA ASP A 119 -2.43 -30.41 6.48
C ASP A 119 -1.31 -30.61 5.44
N ARG A 120 -1.14 -29.63 4.55
CA ARG A 120 0.00 -29.59 3.61
C ARG A 120 1.32 -29.41 4.34
N ILE A 121 1.37 -28.52 5.34
CA ILE A 121 2.55 -28.31 6.18
C ILE A 121 2.87 -29.59 6.97
N ILE A 122 1.86 -30.22 7.58
CA ILE A 122 2.00 -31.50 8.30
C ILE A 122 2.54 -32.58 7.36
N ALA A 123 1.94 -32.74 6.17
CA ALA A 123 2.40 -33.73 5.20
C ALA A 123 3.86 -33.50 4.79
N ARG A 124 4.27 -32.23 4.54
CA ARG A 124 5.67 -31.90 4.22
C ARG A 124 6.63 -32.11 5.40
N LEU A 125 6.17 -31.94 6.63
CA LEU A 125 7.00 -32.16 7.83
C LEU A 125 7.11 -33.66 8.18
N GLN A 126 6.05 -34.44 7.97
CA GLN A 126 6.02 -35.88 8.23
C GLN A 126 6.72 -36.68 7.12
N GLN A 127 6.63 -36.22 5.87
CA GLN A 127 7.29 -36.82 4.71
C GLN A 127 8.11 -35.78 3.95
N PRO A 128 9.25 -35.34 4.49
CA PRO A 128 10.10 -34.33 3.85
C PRO A 128 10.67 -34.78 2.49
N TYR A 129 10.65 -36.08 2.19
CA TYR A 129 11.23 -36.69 1.00
C TYR A 129 10.20 -37.42 0.11
N SER A 130 8.91 -37.06 0.18
CA SER A 130 7.87 -37.68 -0.66
C SER A 130 7.86 -37.19 -2.12
N LEU A 131 8.63 -36.15 -2.44
CA LEU A 131 8.82 -35.61 -3.79
C LEU A 131 10.21 -35.98 -4.31
N ASP A 132 10.37 -36.06 -5.63
CA ASP A 132 11.68 -36.11 -6.30
C ASP A 132 12.48 -34.85 -5.94
N CYS A 133 13.25 -34.95 -4.86
CA CYS A 133 14.10 -33.88 -4.38
C CYS A 133 15.55 -34.18 -4.76
N ILE A 134 16.23 -33.15 -5.26
CA ILE A 134 17.68 -33.19 -5.42
C ILE A 134 18.27 -32.81 -4.06
N PRO A 135 18.97 -33.72 -3.35
CA PRO A 135 19.66 -33.36 -2.12
C PRO A 135 20.76 -32.35 -2.46
N VAL A 136 20.81 -31.24 -1.71
CA VAL A 136 21.82 -30.20 -1.86
C VAL A 136 22.39 -29.86 -0.50
N GLU A 137 23.70 -29.98 -0.36
CA GLU A 137 24.43 -29.64 0.85
C GLU A 137 24.22 -28.16 1.19
N ALA A 138 24.16 -27.84 2.48
CA ALA A 138 23.86 -26.48 2.96
C ALA A 138 24.79 -25.40 2.38
N GLU A 139 26.04 -25.75 2.10
CA GLU A 139 27.04 -24.86 1.50
C GLU A 139 26.78 -24.52 0.02
N TYR A 140 25.99 -25.34 -0.69
CA TYR A 140 25.66 -25.16 -2.11
C TYR A 140 24.22 -24.70 -2.35
N GLN A 141 23.38 -24.60 -1.32
CA GLN A 141 21.96 -24.25 -1.46
C GLN A 141 21.75 -22.89 -2.13
N LYS A 142 22.60 -21.91 -1.82
CA LYS A 142 22.53 -20.57 -2.43
C LYS A 142 22.82 -20.65 -3.93
N GLN A 143 23.94 -21.25 -4.31
CA GLN A 143 24.38 -21.39 -5.69
C GLN A 143 23.35 -22.21 -6.50
N PHE A 144 22.79 -23.26 -5.90
CA PHE A 144 21.76 -24.08 -6.52
C PHE A 144 20.46 -23.28 -6.74
N SER A 145 20.03 -22.48 -5.77
CA SER A 145 18.85 -21.62 -5.93
C SER A 145 19.05 -20.56 -7.02
N GLU A 146 20.25 -19.96 -7.11
CA GLU A 146 20.60 -19.00 -8.17
C GLU A 146 20.62 -19.67 -9.55
N LEU A 147 21.14 -20.91 -9.63
CA LEU A 147 21.13 -21.71 -10.85
C LEU A 147 19.69 -22.02 -11.30
N LEU A 148 18.82 -22.43 -10.37
CA LEU A 148 17.41 -22.69 -10.66
C LEU A 148 16.70 -21.42 -11.16
N MET A 149 16.97 -20.27 -10.54
CA MET A 149 16.38 -19.00 -10.97
C MET A 149 16.84 -18.58 -12.37
N LYS A 150 18.12 -18.80 -12.71
CA LYS A 150 18.65 -18.58 -14.08
C LYS A 150 18.07 -19.58 -15.07
N ALA A 151 17.99 -20.85 -14.71
CA ALA A 151 17.39 -21.88 -15.57
C ALA A 151 15.89 -21.61 -15.82
N ALA A 152 15.18 -21.09 -14.82
CA ALA A 152 13.79 -20.68 -14.95
C ALA A 152 13.62 -19.42 -15.82
N SER A 153 14.52 -18.43 -15.70
CA SER A 153 14.49 -17.24 -16.58
C SER A 153 14.76 -17.61 -18.04
N ASP A 154 15.63 -18.59 -18.25
CA ASP A 154 16.10 -19.00 -19.57
C ASP A 154 15.34 -20.24 -20.09
N TYR A 155 14.26 -20.64 -19.42
CA TYR A 155 13.51 -21.86 -19.72
C TYR A 155 13.07 -21.92 -21.19
N GLY A 156 12.59 -20.79 -21.74
CA GLY A 156 12.22 -20.72 -23.16
C GLY A 156 13.39 -20.96 -24.12
N ALA A 157 14.57 -20.42 -23.81
CA ALA A 157 15.78 -20.64 -24.61
C ALA A 157 16.31 -22.08 -24.46
N LEU A 158 16.19 -22.64 -23.26
CA LEU A 158 16.55 -24.03 -23.00
C LEU A 158 15.64 -25.01 -23.73
N THR A 159 14.32 -24.78 -23.71
CA THR A 159 13.36 -25.58 -24.48
C THR A 159 13.63 -25.49 -25.97
N ALA A 160 13.88 -24.29 -26.51
CA ALA A 160 14.25 -24.10 -27.90
C ALA A 160 15.55 -24.85 -28.27
N SER A 161 16.56 -24.77 -27.40
CA SER A 161 17.83 -25.49 -27.61
C SER A 161 17.63 -27.01 -27.60
N VAL A 162 16.82 -27.54 -26.67
CA VAL A 162 16.49 -28.98 -26.63
C VAL A 162 15.73 -29.40 -27.88
N SER A 163 14.79 -28.59 -28.37
CA SER A 163 14.11 -28.88 -29.64
C SER A 163 15.06 -28.81 -30.84
N ASP A 164 16.02 -27.89 -30.85
CA ASP A 164 17.03 -27.80 -31.91
C ASP A 164 17.96 -29.03 -31.90
N PHE A 165 18.35 -29.50 -30.71
CA PHE A 165 19.10 -30.74 -30.56
C PHE A 165 18.31 -31.94 -31.07
N GLN A 166 17.04 -32.07 -30.68
CA GLN A 166 16.16 -33.14 -31.17
C GLN A 166 15.95 -33.06 -32.69
N TRP A 167 15.77 -31.85 -33.24
CA TRP A 167 15.69 -31.63 -34.67
C TRP A 167 16.97 -32.09 -35.36
N SER A 168 18.15 -31.66 -34.88
CA SER A 168 19.45 -32.03 -35.45
C SER A 168 19.73 -33.54 -35.37
N GLN A 169 19.28 -34.20 -34.30
CA GLN A 169 19.43 -35.64 -34.12
C GLN A 169 18.55 -36.43 -35.10
N ASN A 170 17.34 -35.92 -35.36
CA ASN A 170 16.39 -36.54 -36.28
C ASN A 170 16.67 -36.17 -37.75
N PHE A 171 17.42 -35.09 -37.98
CA PHE A 171 17.78 -34.60 -39.30
C PHE A 171 18.97 -35.41 -39.86
N LYS A 172 18.67 -36.35 -40.75
CA LYS A 172 19.65 -37.31 -41.30
C LYS A 172 20.24 -36.89 -42.66
N GLU A 173 19.78 -35.78 -43.22
CA GLU A 173 20.15 -35.38 -44.57
C GLU A 173 21.51 -34.67 -44.59
N PRO A 174 22.41 -35.04 -45.53
CA PRO A 174 23.74 -34.47 -45.59
C PRO A 174 23.69 -32.98 -45.98
N PRO A 175 24.67 -32.16 -45.55
CA PRO A 175 24.76 -30.73 -45.89
C PRO A 175 24.71 -30.40 -47.39
N SER A 176 25.00 -31.37 -48.26
CA SER A 176 24.91 -31.21 -49.71
C SER A 176 23.48 -30.96 -50.23
N VAL A 177 22.44 -31.39 -49.51
CA VAL A 177 21.02 -31.27 -49.94
C VAL A 177 20.38 -29.97 -49.42
N TRP A 178 21.01 -29.29 -48.45
CA TRP A 178 20.44 -28.11 -47.77
C TRP A 178 20.17 -26.97 -48.75
N GLY A 179 21.04 -26.78 -49.74
CA GLY A 179 20.86 -25.74 -50.76
C GLY A 179 19.58 -25.93 -51.58
N GLU A 180 19.15 -27.17 -51.82
CA GLU A 180 17.91 -27.46 -52.53
C GLU A 180 16.69 -27.36 -51.62
N MET A 181 16.83 -27.83 -50.37
CA MET A 181 15.77 -27.77 -49.36
C MET A 181 15.43 -26.34 -48.94
N LEU A 182 16.43 -25.44 -48.88
CA LEU A 182 16.25 -24.04 -48.52
C LEU A 182 15.84 -23.15 -49.71
N ARG A 183 16.02 -23.61 -50.95
CA ARG A 183 15.69 -22.87 -52.18
C ARG A 183 14.24 -22.34 -52.21
N PRO A 184 13.21 -23.05 -51.71
CA PRO A 184 11.83 -22.54 -51.70
C PRO A 184 11.62 -21.31 -50.82
N ILE A 185 12.44 -21.09 -49.79
CA ILE A 185 12.23 -19.99 -48.81
C ILE A 185 12.44 -18.61 -49.48
N PRO A 186 13.59 -18.33 -50.14
CA PRO A 186 13.75 -17.07 -50.89
C PRO A 186 12.71 -16.90 -51.99
N VAL A 187 12.28 -17.99 -52.64
CA VAL A 187 11.26 -17.94 -53.71
C VAL A 187 9.90 -17.52 -53.14
N ALA A 188 9.50 -18.08 -51.99
CA ALA A 188 8.27 -17.71 -51.30
C ALA A 188 8.33 -16.27 -50.75
N LEU A 189 9.47 -15.82 -50.25
CA LEU A 189 9.63 -14.43 -49.81
C LEU A 189 9.51 -13.46 -50.99
N ALA A 190 10.18 -13.74 -52.11
CA ALA A 190 10.08 -12.93 -53.32
C ALA A 190 8.64 -12.87 -53.86
N SER A 191 7.90 -13.99 -53.80
CA SER A 191 6.50 -13.99 -54.22
C SER A 191 5.63 -13.15 -53.28
N CYS A 192 5.80 -13.27 -51.96
CA CYS A 192 5.12 -12.41 -50.98
C CYS A 192 5.41 -10.92 -51.21
N THR A 193 6.67 -10.54 -51.46
CA THR A 193 7.03 -9.15 -51.78
C THR A 193 6.33 -8.69 -53.05
N ARG A 194 6.36 -9.49 -54.12
CA ARG A 194 5.69 -9.15 -55.39
C ARG A 194 4.18 -9.03 -55.25
N PHE A 195 3.55 -9.88 -54.42
CA PHE A 195 2.13 -9.76 -54.09
C PHE A 195 1.84 -8.46 -53.33
N PHE A 196 2.67 -8.10 -52.35
CA PHE A 196 2.53 -6.85 -51.62
C PHE A 196 2.67 -5.62 -52.52
N GLU A 197 3.65 -5.62 -53.42
CA GLU A 197 3.84 -4.58 -54.43
C GLU A 197 2.63 -4.47 -55.36
N ALA A 198 2.11 -5.60 -55.86
CA ALA A 198 0.93 -5.62 -56.71
C ALA A 198 -0.32 -5.07 -55.98
N MET A 199 -0.53 -5.46 -54.71
CA MET A 199 -1.62 -4.94 -53.88
C MET A 199 -1.47 -3.43 -53.62
N THR A 200 -0.23 -2.97 -53.42
CA THR A 200 0.07 -1.54 -53.22
C THR A 200 -0.21 -0.75 -54.49
N ALA A 201 0.27 -1.21 -55.65
CA ALA A 201 0.00 -0.59 -56.95
C ALA A 201 -1.51 -0.59 -57.30
N MET A 202 -2.24 -1.66 -56.93
CA MET A 202 -3.70 -1.70 -57.09
C MET A 202 -4.38 -0.64 -56.22
N ARG A 203 -3.95 -0.47 -54.96
CA ARG A 203 -4.49 0.59 -54.09
C ARG A 203 -4.21 1.99 -54.65
N GLU A 204 -3.02 2.22 -55.18
CA GLU A 204 -2.64 3.49 -55.81
C GLU A 204 -3.46 3.78 -57.08
N SER A 205 -3.75 2.77 -57.90
CA SER A 205 -4.62 2.95 -59.08
C SER A 205 -6.07 3.24 -58.70
N PHE A 206 -6.59 2.63 -57.61
CA PHE A 206 -7.90 3.01 -57.08
C PHE A 206 -7.91 4.45 -56.54
N ALA A 207 -6.84 4.90 -55.89
CA ALA A 207 -6.74 6.28 -55.41
C ALA A 207 -6.75 7.29 -56.57
N THR A 208 -5.98 7.04 -57.64
CA THR A 208 -5.99 7.93 -58.82
C THR A 208 -7.35 7.94 -59.53
N LEU A 209 -8.05 6.80 -59.61
CA LEU A 209 -9.41 6.75 -60.14
C LEU A 209 -10.42 7.53 -59.28
N GLN A 210 -10.25 7.52 -57.95
CA GLN A 210 -11.08 8.35 -57.06
C GLN A 210 -10.82 9.84 -57.27
N ASP A 211 -9.56 10.26 -57.41
CA ASP A 211 -9.22 11.66 -57.68
C ASP A 211 -9.81 12.14 -59.02
N LEU A 212 -9.77 11.31 -60.07
CA LEU A 212 -10.41 11.62 -61.36
C LEU A 212 -11.94 11.69 -61.26
N ARG A 213 -12.55 10.83 -60.43
CA ARG A 213 -14.01 10.87 -60.17
C ARG A 213 -14.41 12.14 -59.42
N VAL A 214 -13.59 12.62 -58.50
CA VAL A 214 -13.83 13.86 -57.75
C VAL A 214 -13.55 15.10 -58.61
N GLY A 215 -12.52 15.05 -59.49
CA GLY A 215 -12.14 16.15 -60.37
C GLY A 215 -13.10 16.45 -61.53
N ASN A 216 -13.95 15.50 -61.93
CA ASN A 216 -14.88 15.69 -63.06
C ASN A 216 -16.27 16.25 -62.70
N SER A 217 -16.54 16.60 -61.44
CA SER A 217 -17.81 17.24 -61.03
C SER A 217 -17.80 18.77 -61.08
N ALA A 218 -16.68 19.41 -61.47
CA ALA A 218 -16.51 20.86 -61.42
C ALA A 218 -16.21 21.54 -62.78
N ALA A 219 -16.53 20.91 -63.91
CA ALA A 219 -16.43 21.54 -65.23
C ALA A 219 -17.81 21.62 -65.90
N SER A 220 -18.62 22.58 -65.45
CA SER A 220 -19.78 23.09 -66.17
C SER A 220 -19.34 24.24 -67.10
N LEU A 221 -19.49 24.01 -68.41
CA LEU A 221 -19.84 24.87 -69.59
C LEU A 221 -19.66 26.42 -69.53
N PRO A 222 -19.49 27.18 -70.66
CA PRO A 222 -20.08 26.99 -72.02
C PRO A 222 -19.14 27.34 -73.22
N THR A 223 -19.42 27.11 -74.51
CA THR A 223 -20.30 27.89 -75.42
C THR A 223 -20.24 27.29 -76.85
N THR A 224 -21.39 27.12 -77.52
CA THR A 224 -21.61 26.68 -78.93
C THR A 224 -21.26 27.79 -79.97
N PRO A 225 -21.20 27.59 -81.33
CA PRO A 225 -22.09 26.74 -82.18
C PRO A 225 -21.50 26.05 -83.45
N GLY A 226 -22.23 25.06 -84.02
CA GLY A 226 -22.06 24.63 -85.41
C GLY A 226 -22.56 23.21 -85.75
N SER A 227 -23.80 23.11 -86.27
CA SER A 227 -24.37 22.16 -87.26
C SER A 227 -23.66 20.82 -87.53
N SER A 228 -24.25 19.63 -87.62
CA SER A 228 -25.64 19.16 -87.81
C SER A 228 -25.66 17.62 -87.73
N GLU A 229 -26.85 17.08 -87.45
CA GLU A 229 -27.35 15.71 -87.75
C GLU A 229 -26.98 14.51 -86.85
N THR A 230 -28.00 14.06 -86.11
CA THR A 230 -28.23 12.74 -85.50
C THR A 230 -28.77 11.75 -86.57
N PRO A 231 -28.98 10.42 -86.34
CA PRO A 231 -29.15 9.74 -85.04
C PRO A 231 -28.60 8.29 -84.90
N HIS A 232 -28.86 7.71 -83.72
CA HIS A 232 -29.11 6.29 -83.44
C HIS A 232 -27.90 5.39 -83.07
N ARG A 233 -27.79 5.00 -81.78
CA ARG A 233 -28.32 3.71 -81.26
C ARG A 233 -27.54 3.19 -80.01
N ASP A 234 -28.25 3.15 -78.89
CA ASP A 234 -28.28 2.22 -77.75
C ASP A 234 -26.97 1.82 -77.03
N SER A 235 -26.80 2.36 -75.82
CA SER A 235 -25.78 1.97 -74.84
C SER A 235 -26.45 1.28 -73.64
N ASP A 236 -26.55 -0.04 -73.69
CA ASP A 236 -26.94 -0.91 -72.57
C ASP A 236 -25.67 -1.53 -71.95
N CYS A 237 -25.23 -1.03 -70.80
CA CYS A 237 -24.42 -1.82 -69.86
C CYS A 237 -24.81 -1.45 -68.43
N VAL A 238 -25.67 -2.32 -67.91
CA VAL A 238 -26.24 -2.38 -66.57
C VAL A 238 -25.14 -2.43 -65.50
N THR A 239 -25.27 -1.59 -64.47
CA THR A 239 -24.48 -1.69 -63.22
C THR A 239 -25.09 -2.78 -62.33
N PRO A 240 -24.32 -3.75 -61.79
CA PRO A 240 -24.85 -4.71 -60.82
C PRO A 240 -25.10 -4.02 -59.46
N PRO A 241 -26.14 -4.42 -58.70
CA PRO A 241 -26.50 -3.74 -57.45
C PRO A 241 -25.46 -4.02 -56.36
N GLN A 242 -25.17 -2.98 -55.57
CA GLN A 242 -24.36 -3.06 -54.35
C GLN A 242 -25.05 -3.96 -53.32
N GLY A 243 -24.59 -5.21 -53.26
CA GLY A 243 -24.86 -6.11 -52.15
C GLY A 243 -24.12 -5.60 -50.91
N ARG A 244 -24.86 -4.99 -49.98
CA ARG A 244 -24.45 -4.88 -48.58
C ARG A 244 -24.17 -6.28 -48.06
N THR A 245 -22.94 -6.54 -47.69
CA THR A 245 -22.55 -7.74 -46.96
C THR A 245 -21.69 -7.27 -45.80
N ASP A 246 -22.38 -6.92 -44.72
CA ASP A 246 -21.78 -6.83 -43.39
C ASP A 246 -21.24 -8.22 -43.04
N LEU A 247 -19.94 -8.42 -43.24
CA LEU A 247 -19.21 -9.56 -42.68
C LEU A 247 -18.08 -9.02 -41.82
N SER A 248 -18.43 -8.92 -40.54
CA SER A 248 -17.56 -8.83 -39.37
C SER A 248 -16.44 -9.87 -39.47
N PHE A 249 -15.25 -9.41 -39.86
CA PHE A 249 -14.04 -10.23 -39.97
C PHE A 249 -13.23 -10.10 -38.68
N ASP A 250 -13.79 -10.58 -37.56
CA ASP A 250 -13.10 -10.61 -36.26
C ASP A 250 -13.58 -11.75 -35.34
N ASP A 251 -13.88 -12.94 -35.90
CA ASP A 251 -14.30 -14.11 -35.12
C ASP A 251 -13.70 -15.44 -35.62
N LEU A 252 -12.42 -15.43 -36.01
CA LEU A 252 -11.68 -16.65 -36.38
C LEU A 252 -10.33 -16.81 -35.65
N ALA A 253 -10.00 -15.95 -34.69
CA ALA A 253 -8.73 -16.02 -33.94
C ALA A 253 -8.84 -16.60 -32.52
N VAL A 254 -10.02 -17.00 -32.02
CA VAL A 254 -10.18 -17.45 -30.62
C VAL A 254 -10.76 -18.88 -30.49
N GLN A 255 -10.99 -19.59 -31.59
CA GLN A 255 -11.58 -20.94 -31.57
C GLN A 255 -10.60 -22.11 -31.82
N ALA A 256 -9.32 -21.94 -31.46
CA ALA A 256 -8.32 -23.00 -31.58
C ALA A 256 -7.52 -23.25 -30.29
N THR A 257 -8.15 -23.23 -29.10
CA THR A 257 -7.53 -23.85 -27.88
C THR A 257 -8.55 -24.29 -26.81
N ARG A 258 -9.79 -24.63 -27.17
CA ARG A 258 -10.76 -25.14 -26.18
C ARG A 258 -11.38 -26.46 -26.63
N ARG A 259 -11.13 -27.50 -25.82
CA ARG A 259 -11.55 -28.93 -25.86
C ARG A 259 -10.49 -29.86 -26.48
N GLN A 260 -10.01 -30.94 -25.85
CA GLN A 260 -10.48 -31.77 -24.72
C GLN A 260 -9.30 -32.61 -24.19
N ILE A 261 -9.11 -32.70 -22.87
CA ILE A 261 -8.74 -33.94 -22.14
C ILE A 261 -9.54 -33.90 -20.82
N PRO A 262 -10.14 -35.01 -20.36
CA PRO A 262 -11.40 -34.99 -19.63
C PRO A 262 -11.26 -35.01 -18.10
N ASP A 263 -12.27 -34.41 -17.46
CA ASP A 263 -12.66 -34.67 -16.07
C ASP A 263 -12.99 -36.15 -15.88
N GLN A 264 -12.37 -36.77 -14.87
CA GLN A 264 -12.85 -38.00 -14.25
C GLN A 264 -13.29 -37.65 -12.84
N ASN A 265 -14.61 -37.61 -12.65
CA ASN A 265 -15.24 -37.79 -11.35
C ASN A 265 -16.16 -39.03 -11.43
N GLU A 266 -16.32 -39.65 -10.27
CA GLU A 266 -17.38 -40.56 -9.84
C GLU A 266 -17.18 -42.07 -10.06
N ALA A 267 -16.85 -42.74 -8.96
CA ALA A 267 -17.54 -43.95 -8.54
C ALA A 267 -17.91 -43.80 -7.06
N GLU A 268 -19.17 -43.50 -6.78
CA GLU A 268 -19.82 -43.81 -5.51
C GLU A 268 -20.19 -45.30 -5.50
N GLY A 269 -20.25 -45.91 -4.30
CA GLY A 269 -20.64 -47.31 -4.12
C GLY A 269 -20.58 -47.80 -2.67
N GLU A 270 -21.50 -47.27 -1.86
CA GLU A 270 -22.31 -47.93 -0.81
C GLU A 270 -21.70 -48.66 0.42
N GLU A 271 -22.52 -48.59 1.47
CA GLU A 271 -22.42 -48.98 2.88
C GLU A 271 -22.20 -50.49 3.14
N ASP A 272 -21.56 -50.85 4.27
CA ASP A 272 -22.26 -51.54 5.37
C ASP A 272 -21.40 -51.79 6.64
N GLY A 273 -22.03 -51.63 7.80
CA GLY A 273 -22.02 -52.63 8.87
C GLY A 273 -20.79 -52.87 9.79
N ASN A 274 -20.85 -52.22 10.95
CA ASN A 274 -20.79 -52.84 12.29
C ASN A 274 -19.44 -53.35 12.91
N GLY A 275 -19.15 -52.85 14.11
CA GLY A 275 -18.85 -53.74 15.25
C GLY A 275 -17.42 -53.85 15.80
N ASN A 276 -17.23 -53.21 16.96
CA ASN A 276 -16.55 -53.72 18.15
C ASN A 276 -15.02 -53.50 18.38
N GLU A 277 -14.75 -52.66 19.39
CA GLU A 277 -13.89 -52.91 20.55
C GLU A 277 -12.50 -53.56 20.31
N ASN A 278 -11.42 -52.77 20.46
CA ASN A 278 -10.54 -53.04 21.60
C ASN A 278 -9.65 -51.85 21.98
N ALA A 279 -9.51 -51.72 23.29
CA ALA A 279 -8.71 -50.75 24.00
C ALA A 279 -7.21 -50.88 23.70
N GLN A 280 -6.47 -49.91 24.23
CA GLN A 280 -5.03 -49.95 24.54
C GLN A 280 -4.13 -49.31 23.46
N LEU A 281 -3.88 -48.00 23.62
CA LEU A 281 -2.58 -47.49 24.10
C LEU A 281 -2.62 -45.95 24.13
N ASP A 282 -3.15 -45.41 25.23
CA ASP A 282 -2.75 -44.11 25.75
C ASP A 282 -1.26 -44.16 26.11
N ARG A 283 -0.40 -43.68 25.21
CA ARG A 283 1.03 -43.48 25.50
C ARG A 283 1.40 -42.02 25.28
N ARG A 284 1.11 -41.23 26.32
CA ARG A 284 1.79 -40.01 26.77
C ARG A 284 2.97 -39.55 25.89
N LEU A 285 2.80 -38.42 25.20
CA LEU A 285 3.90 -37.59 24.70
C LEU A 285 3.97 -36.31 25.53
N SER A 286 4.57 -36.42 26.72
CA SER A 286 4.96 -35.26 27.53
C SER A 286 6.25 -34.65 26.98
N TRP A 287 6.24 -33.34 26.76
CA TRP A 287 7.42 -32.51 26.41
C TRP A 287 8.41 -32.41 27.59
N PRO A 288 9.72 -32.18 27.35
CA PRO A 288 10.71 -32.07 28.42
C PRO A 288 10.63 -30.71 29.17
N PRO A 289 10.96 -30.65 30.48
CA PRO A 289 10.92 -29.41 31.24
C PRO A 289 12.17 -28.54 31.01
N SER A 290 11.95 -27.21 31.02
CA SER A 290 12.95 -26.15 30.83
C SER A 290 14.05 -26.14 31.89
N VAL A 291 15.28 -25.90 31.43
CA VAL A 291 16.51 -25.75 32.22
C VAL A 291 16.41 -24.57 33.19
N LYS A 292 16.65 -24.83 34.48
CA LYS A 292 16.70 -23.84 35.55
C LYS A 292 18.12 -23.25 35.63
N LYS A 293 18.23 -21.92 35.54
CA LYS A 293 19.46 -21.14 35.80
C LYS A 293 20.00 -21.45 37.20
N SER A 294 21.25 -21.88 37.28
CA SER A 294 22.06 -21.85 38.51
C SER A 294 22.74 -20.49 38.60
N GLY A 295 22.42 -19.74 39.65
CA GLY A 295 23.26 -18.66 40.16
C GLY A 295 23.88 -19.11 41.47
N VAL A 296 25.21 -19.20 41.50
CA VAL A 296 26.14 -18.80 42.56
C VAL A 296 27.44 -18.41 41.84
#